data_AF-T1GS16-F1
#
_entry.id   AF-T1GS16-F1
#
_cell.length_a   1.000
_cell.length_b   1.000
_cell.length_c   1.000
_cell.angle_alpha   90.00
_cell.angle_beta   90.00
_cell.angle_gamma   90.00
#
_symmetry.space_group_name_H-M   'P 1'
#
loop_
_entity.id
_entity.type
_entity.pdbx_description
1 polymer ?
#
loop_
_entity_poly.entity_id
_entity_poly.type
_entity_poly.pdbx_seq_one_letter_code
_entity_poly.pdbx_strand_id
1 'polypeptide(L)'
;MRGLAEAGHDVTVISHFPDKSPPAHYKDLVLPSANTLMNTVDLQHFIKQQSFYSHISEFFLLLEWGIDHCNATLKSKALLSVLKDRHKVKYDVIITEQFNSDCMMGVAHVLQAPVIALSSCAIMPWYYDRYSIPMNPSYNPALFFGQSENMNFLERLGNWITHHSFNIMYK
;
A
#
# COMPACT_ATOMS: atom_id res chain seq x y z
N MET A 1 2.14 -15.23 6.08
CA MET A 1 3.30 -15.87 5.41
C MET A 1 3.77 -17.15 6.11
N ARG A 2 3.99 -17.17 7.44
CA ARG A 2 4.40 -18.40 8.17
C ARG A 2 3.54 -19.63 7.85
N GLY A 3 2.21 -19.50 7.89
CA GLY A 3 1.30 -20.61 7.58
C GLY A 3 1.48 -21.21 6.17
N LEU A 4 1.94 -20.43 5.18
CA LEU A 4 2.26 -20.98 3.85
C LEU A 4 3.53 -21.84 3.89
N ALA A 5 4.55 -21.39 4.62
CA ALA A 5 5.78 -22.15 4.78
C ALA A 5 5.54 -23.44 5.58
N GLU A 6 4.73 -23.38 6.65
CA GLU A 6 4.32 -24.54 7.45
C GLU A 6 3.47 -25.54 6.65
N ALA A 7 2.72 -25.06 5.65
CA ALA A 7 2.00 -25.90 4.68
C ALA A 7 2.92 -26.52 3.60
N GLY A 8 4.23 -26.24 3.63
CA GLY A 8 5.23 -26.82 2.73
C GLY A 8 5.57 -25.99 1.50
N HIS A 9 5.13 -24.72 1.42
CA HIS A 9 5.53 -23.82 0.33
C HIS A 9 6.88 -23.15 0.60
N ASP A 10 7.68 -22.94 -0.45
CA ASP A 10 8.87 -22.08 -0.36
C ASP A 10 8.47 -20.60 -0.39
N VAL A 11 8.69 -19.90 0.73
CA VAL A 11 8.26 -18.52 0.93
C VAL A 11 9.48 -17.61 1.06
N THR A 12 9.60 -16.61 0.18
CA THR A 12 10.54 -15.50 0.35
C THR A 12 9.78 -14.27 0.81
N VAL A 13 10.11 -13.74 1.99
CA VAL A 13 9.49 -12.55 2.56
C VAL A 13 10.48 -11.39 2.52
N ILE A 14 10.06 -10.28 1.95
CA ILE A 14 10.80 -9.01 1.99
C ILE A 14 10.02 -8.09 2.91
N SER A 15 10.56 -7.79 4.09
CA SER A 15 9.87 -6.94 5.06
C SER A 15 10.85 -6.21 5.96
N HIS A 16 10.36 -5.18 6.66
CA HIS A 16 11.16 -4.50 7.68
C HIS A 16 11.13 -5.22 9.05
N PHE A 17 10.32 -6.28 9.20
CA PHE A 17 10.10 -6.98 10.46
C PHE A 17 10.70 -8.38 10.39
N PRO A 18 11.96 -8.57 10.82
CA PRO A 18 12.59 -9.88 10.79
C PRO A 18 11.83 -10.87 11.68
N ASP A 19 11.59 -12.08 11.15
CA ASP A 19 11.10 -13.21 11.94
C ASP A 19 12.28 -13.78 12.74
N LYS A 20 12.17 -13.75 14.06
CA LYS A 20 13.20 -14.28 14.98
C LYS A 20 13.27 -15.81 14.98
N SER A 21 12.25 -16.47 14.47
CA SER A 21 12.05 -17.92 14.49
C SER A 21 11.37 -18.40 13.20
N PRO A 22 12.02 -18.21 12.04
CA PRO A 22 11.42 -18.55 10.76
C PRO A 22 11.24 -20.08 10.65
N PRO A 23 10.09 -20.57 10.17
CA PRO A 23 9.90 -22.00 9.91
C PRO A 23 10.81 -22.48 8.77
N ALA A 24 10.88 -23.79 8.57
CA ALA A 24 11.53 -24.33 7.37
C ALA A 24 10.88 -23.75 6.09
N HIS A 25 11.63 -23.67 4.99
CA HIS A 25 11.16 -23.08 3.73
C HIS A 25 10.81 -21.58 3.78
N TYR A 26 11.22 -20.87 4.84
CA TYR A 26 11.02 -19.43 4.98
C TYR A 26 12.33 -18.65 4.82
N LYS A 27 12.48 -17.97 3.69
CA LYS A 27 13.60 -17.07 3.40
C LYS A 27 13.22 -15.64 3.77
N ASP A 28 13.76 -15.16 4.89
CA ASP A 28 13.51 -13.80 5.37
C ASP A 28 14.57 -12.81 4.85
N LEU A 29 14.13 -11.78 4.15
CA LEU A 29 14.97 -10.73 3.57
C LEU A 29 14.59 -9.38 4.17
N VAL A 30 15.43 -8.92 5.08
CA VAL A 30 15.14 -7.72 5.88
C VAL A 30 15.42 -6.46 5.08
N LEU A 31 14.42 -5.59 4.99
CA LEU A 31 14.55 -4.22 4.52
C LEU A 31 15.13 -3.36 5.66
N PRO A 32 16.12 -2.50 5.39
CA PRO A 32 16.59 -1.57 6.40
C PRO A 32 15.41 -0.74 6.90
N SER A 33 15.27 -0.62 8.23
CA SER A 33 14.22 0.17 8.84
C SER A 33 14.38 1.62 8.37
N ALA A 34 13.42 2.12 7.60
CA ALA A 34 13.26 3.56 7.47
C ALA A 34 12.81 4.03 8.86
N ASN A 35 13.74 4.58 9.65
CA ASN A 35 13.52 5.05 11.02
C ASN A 35 12.37 6.09 11.14
N THR A 36 11.75 6.48 10.03
CA THR A 36 10.74 7.52 9.89
C THR A 36 9.28 7.03 9.93
N LEU A 37 8.97 5.76 9.61
CA LEU A 37 7.57 5.35 9.37
C LEU A 37 7.04 4.19 10.23
N MET A 38 7.87 3.57 11.07
CA MET A 38 7.40 2.54 12.00
C MET A 38 6.89 3.17 13.29
N ASN A 39 5.58 3.07 13.53
CA ASN A 39 4.94 3.41 14.81
C ASN A 39 5.15 4.87 15.28
N THR A 40 5.46 5.79 14.38
CA THR A 40 5.73 7.21 14.66
C THR A 40 4.54 8.14 14.38
N VAL A 41 3.45 7.61 13.83
CA VAL A 41 2.29 8.41 13.45
C VAL A 41 1.34 8.57 14.63
N ASP A 42 1.27 9.77 15.20
CA ASP A 42 0.26 10.11 16.20
C ASP A 42 -1.10 10.28 15.52
N LEU A 43 -1.95 9.26 15.66
CA LEU A 43 -3.30 9.23 15.11
C LEU A 43 -4.17 10.39 15.63
N GLN A 44 -3.86 10.97 16.79
CA GLN A 44 -4.60 12.13 17.33
C GLN A 44 -4.51 13.35 16.41
N HIS A 45 -3.42 13.49 15.64
CA HIS A 45 -3.25 14.58 14.69
C HIS A 45 -4.27 14.49 13.54
N PHE A 46 -4.55 13.27 13.07
CA PHE A 46 -5.45 13.01 11.95
C PHE A 46 -6.92 13.03 12.36
N ILE A 47 -7.25 12.55 13.57
CA ILE A 47 -8.63 12.53 14.07
C ILE A 47 -9.19 13.94 14.31
N LYS A 48 -8.33 14.89 14.71
CA LYS A 48 -8.76 16.26 15.08
C LYS A 48 -8.82 17.23 13.91
N GLN A 49 -8.22 16.92 12.76
CA GLN A 49 -8.13 17.83 11.62
C GLN A 49 -9.09 17.42 10.49
N GLN A 50 -10.31 17.97 10.50
CA GLN A 50 -11.36 17.68 9.51
C GLN A 50 -11.55 18.81 8.47
N SER A 51 -10.49 19.58 8.19
CA SER A 51 -10.56 20.65 7.20
C SER A 51 -10.20 20.15 5.81
N PHE A 52 -10.72 20.78 4.76
CA PHE A 52 -10.29 20.47 3.38
C PHE A 52 -8.77 20.61 3.19
N TYR A 53 -8.14 21.60 3.85
CA TYR A 53 -6.69 21.78 3.83
C TYR A 53 -5.93 20.61 4.45
N SER A 54 -6.43 20.03 5.54
CA SER A 54 -5.77 18.89 6.18
C SER A 54 -5.83 17.64 5.30
N HIS A 55 -6.92 17.44 4.56
CA HIS A 55 -7.04 16.35 3.60
C HIS A 55 -6.04 16.47 2.45
N ILE A 56 -5.82 17.67 1.93
CA ILE A 56 -4.82 17.93 0.89
C ILE A 56 -3.40 17.69 1.45
N SER A 57 -3.10 18.17 2.66
CA SER A 57 -1.78 17.93 3.26
C SER A 57 -1.54 16.45 3.54
N GLU A 58 -2.56 15.71 3.98
CA GLU A 58 -2.49 14.26 4.20
C GLU A 58 -2.22 13.51 2.90
N PHE A 59 -2.87 13.90 1.79
CA PHE A 59 -2.60 13.35 0.47
C PHE A 59 -1.11 13.51 0.09
N PHE A 60 -0.56 14.71 0.20
CA PHE A 60 0.85 14.95 -0.14
C PHE A 60 1.81 14.22 0.81
N LEU A 61 1.49 14.16 2.09
CA LEU A 61 2.28 13.41 3.08
C LEU A 61 2.32 11.91 2.73
N LEU A 62 1.18 11.30 2.41
CA LEU A 62 1.12 9.90 2.00
C LEU A 62 1.84 9.66 0.67
N LEU A 63 1.78 10.60 -0.27
CA LEU A 63 2.51 10.52 -1.53
C LEU A 63 4.03 10.54 -1.30
N GLU A 64 4.52 11.47 -0.49
CA GLU A 64 5.94 11.57 -0.12
C GLU A 64 6.43 10.30 0.57
N TRP A 65 5.68 9.80 1.56
CA TRP A 65 6.00 8.55 2.23
C TRP A 65 5.99 7.33 1.29
N GLY A 66 5.06 7.30 0.33
CA GLY A 66 5.00 6.28 -0.70
C GLY A 66 6.25 6.29 -1.58
N ILE A 67 6.67 7.48 -2.03
CA ILE A 67 7.89 7.67 -2.83
C ILE A 67 9.14 7.25 -2.05
N ASP A 68 9.27 7.68 -0.80
CA ASP A 68 10.41 7.37 0.05
C ASP A 68 10.51 5.87 0.35
N HIS A 69 9.41 5.26 0.77
CA HIS A 69 9.34 3.82 1.00
C HIS A 69 9.70 3.04 -0.28
N CYS A 70 9.15 3.47 -1.41
CA CYS A 70 9.45 2.86 -2.68
C CYS A 70 10.94 2.96 -3.04
N ASN A 71 11.53 4.15 -2.92
CA ASN A 71 12.95 4.38 -3.17
C ASN A 71 13.85 3.53 -2.27
N ALA A 72 13.50 3.42 -0.98
CA ALA A 72 14.23 2.61 -0.02
C ALA A 72 14.17 1.12 -0.39
N THR A 73 12.98 0.62 -0.74
CA THR A 73 12.76 -0.79 -1.09
C THR A 73 13.42 -1.16 -2.41
N LEU A 74 13.26 -0.35 -3.46
CA LEU A 74 13.85 -0.57 -4.79
C LEU A 74 15.39 -0.57 -4.77
N LYS A 75 16.00 0.24 -3.89
CA LYS A 75 17.47 0.30 -3.71
C LYS A 75 17.99 -0.72 -2.69
N SER A 76 17.11 -1.48 -2.04
CA SER A 76 17.51 -2.42 -0.99
C SER A 76 18.28 -3.61 -1.56
N LYS A 77 19.30 -4.06 -0.83
CA LYS A 77 20.01 -5.31 -1.16
C LYS A 77 19.08 -6.53 -1.16
N ALA A 78 18.07 -6.51 -0.29
CA ALA A 78 17.04 -7.54 -0.20
C ALA A 78 16.32 -7.74 -1.54
N LEU A 79 15.69 -6.69 -2.08
CA LEU A 79 14.97 -6.79 -3.34
C LEU A 79 15.92 -7.02 -4.53
N LEU A 80 17.09 -6.37 -4.55
CA LEU A 80 18.08 -6.61 -5.60
C LEU A 80 18.54 -8.08 -5.66
N SER A 81 18.64 -8.77 -4.52
CA SER A 81 18.97 -10.20 -4.50
C SER A 81 17.89 -11.06 -5.16
N VAL A 82 16.62 -10.76 -4.89
CA VAL A 82 15.47 -11.44 -5.51
C VAL A 82 15.45 -11.21 -7.02
N LEU A 83 15.64 -9.97 -7.46
CA LEU A 83 15.66 -9.62 -8.88
C LEU A 83 16.86 -10.25 -9.61
N LYS A 84 18.01 -10.37 -8.96
CA LYS A 84 19.21 -11.02 -9.53
C LYS A 84 18.97 -12.52 -9.76
N ASP A 85 18.26 -13.17 -8.85
CA ASP A 85 17.97 -14.60 -8.94
C ASP A 85 16.67 -14.92 -9.70
N ARG A 86 15.99 -13.93 -10.29
CA ARG A 86 14.70 -14.10 -11.00
C ARG A 86 14.69 -15.14 -12.13
N HIS A 87 15.86 -15.47 -12.70
CA HIS A 87 15.99 -16.49 -13.74
C HIS A 87 16.22 -17.90 -13.16
N LYS A 88 16.61 -17.99 -11.89
CA LYS A 88 16.86 -19.25 -11.17
C LYS A 88 15.68 -19.67 -10.32
N VAL A 89 15.00 -18.69 -9.72
CA VAL A 89 13.83 -18.89 -8.87
C VAL A 89 12.61 -18.34 -9.59
N LYS A 90 11.62 -19.19 -9.82
CA LYS A 90 10.30 -18.77 -10.30
C LYS A 90 9.36 -18.68 -9.12
N TYR A 91 8.54 -17.64 -9.11
CA TYR A 91 7.49 -17.44 -8.12
C TYR A 91 6.14 -17.75 -8.75
N ASP A 92 5.33 -18.59 -8.11
CA ASP A 92 3.99 -18.93 -8.59
C ASP A 92 2.97 -17.85 -8.23
N VAL A 93 3.23 -17.09 -7.16
CA VAL A 93 2.38 -16.00 -6.69
C VAL A 93 3.20 -14.96 -5.93
N ILE A 94 2.81 -13.70 -6.05
CA ILE A 94 3.35 -12.59 -5.27
C ILE A 94 2.24 -12.05 -4.38
N ILE A 95 2.51 -11.94 -3.08
CA ILE A 95 1.60 -11.32 -2.12
C ILE A 95 2.24 -9.99 -1.69
N THR A 96 1.54 -8.89 -1.88
CA THR A 96 2.08 -7.55 -1.59
C THR A 96 1.02 -6.63 -1.00
N GLU A 97 1.43 -5.70 -0.15
CA GLU A 97 0.54 -4.65 0.35
C GLU A 97 0.38 -3.57 -0.72
N GLN A 98 -0.87 -3.22 -1.02
CA GLN A 98 -1.26 -2.16 -1.93
C GLN A 98 -1.93 -1.04 -1.13
N PHE A 99 -1.13 -0.02 -0.79
CA PHE A 99 -1.56 1.09 0.06
C PHE A 99 -1.44 2.46 -0.61
N ASN A 100 -0.23 3.01 -0.76
CA ASN A 100 -0.03 4.39 -1.25
C ASN A 100 0.99 4.50 -2.39
N SER A 101 1.50 3.39 -2.90
CA SER A 101 2.44 3.36 -4.02
C SER A 101 2.22 2.13 -4.90
N ASP A 102 2.63 2.24 -6.17
CA ASP A 102 2.48 1.17 -7.16
C ASP A 102 3.77 0.40 -7.47
N CYS A 103 4.88 0.71 -6.81
CA CYS A 103 6.16 0.22 -7.30
C CYS A 103 6.40 -1.28 -7.08
N MET A 104 5.73 -1.89 -6.10
CA MET A 104 5.74 -3.36 -5.97
C MET A 104 4.99 -4.04 -7.12
N MET A 105 4.01 -3.37 -7.76
CA MET A 105 3.40 -3.86 -9.00
C MET A 105 4.40 -3.86 -10.15
N GLY A 106 5.28 -2.85 -10.22
CA GLY A 106 6.40 -2.82 -11.17
C GLY A 106 7.39 -3.97 -10.95
N VAL A 107 7.72 -4.27 -9.69
CA VAL A 107 8.55 -5.44 -9.33
C VAL A 107 7.86 -6.74 -9.74
N ALA A 108 6.57 -6.88 -9.45
CA ALA A 108 5.81 -8.06 -9.81
C ALA A 108 5.74 -8.26 -11.33
N HIS A 109 5.59 -7.18 -12.10
CA HIS A 109 5.68 -7.21 -13.55
C HIS A 109 7.04 -7.76 -14.02
N VAL A 110 8.16 -7.37 -13.39
CA VAL A 110 9.48 -7.92 -13.73
C VAL A 110 9.62 -9.41 -13.36
N LEU A 111 9.00 -9.84 -12.26
CA LEU A 111 9.03 -11.24 -11.79
C LEU A 111 8.07 -12.15 -12.55
N GLN A 112 7.12 -11.61 -13.32
CA GLN A 112 6.19 -12.34 -14.19
C GLN A 112 5.34 -13.38 -13.45
N ALA A 113 4.84 -13.02 -12.26
CA ALA A 113 3.97 -13.87 -11.45
C ALA A 113 2.65 -13.15 -11.13
N PRO A 114 1.53 -13.88 -10.96
CA PRO A 114 0.26 -13.29 -10.56
C PRO A 114 0.37 -12.66 -9.16
N VAL A 115 -0.36 -11.55 -8.97
CA VAL A 115 -0.30 -10.74 -7.74
C VAL A 115 -1.60 -10.86 -6.95
N ILE A 116 -1.46 -11.16 -5.66
CA ILE A 116 -2.49 -10.97 -4.64
C ILE A 116 -2.14 -9.69 -3.88
N ALA A 117 -2.85 -8.62 -4.19
CA ALA A 117 -2.73 -7.35 -3.49
C ALA A 117 -3.57 -7.39 -2.21
N LEU A 118 -2.95 -7.09 -1.07
CA LEU A 118 -3.61 -6.94 0.22
C LEU A 118 -3.71 -5.46 0.56
N SER A 119 -4.81 -5.04 1.17
CA SER A 119 -4.91 -3.70 1.74
C SER A 119 -5.29 -3.80 3.21
N SER A 120 -4.47 -3.21 4.07
CA SER A 120 -4.73 -3.18 5.52
C SER A 120 -5.72 -2.09 5.94
N CYS A 121 -6.21 -1.30 4.98
CA CYS A 121 -7.18 -0.22 5.19
C CYS A 121 -8.14 -0.13 4.00
N ALA A 122 -9.00 0.89 3.99
CA ALA A 122 -9.82 1.17 2.82
C ALA A 122 -8.94 1.56 1.62
N ILE A 123 -9.30 1.04 0.46
CA ILE A 123 -8.55 1.20 -0.79
C ILE A 123 -8.46 2.68 -1.15
N MET A 124 -7.28 3.13 -1.59
CA MET A 124 -7.08 4.51 -2.03
C MET A 124 -7.99 4.88 -3.21
N PRO A 125 -8.43 6.15 -3.32
CA PRO A 125 -9.31 6.60 -4.40
C PRO A 125 -8.84 6.22 -5.82
N TRP A 126 -7.53 6.21 -6.07
CA TRP A 126 -6.87 5.93 -7.36
C TRP A 126 -6.66 4.44 -7.69
N TYR A 127 -7.18 3.54 -6.86
CA TYR A 127 -7.12 2.10 -7.09
C TYR A 127 -8.46 1.46 -7.48
N TYR A 128 -9.60 2.10 -7.18
CA TYR A 128 -10.94 1.53 -7.46
C TYR A 128 -11.13 1.13 -8.92
N ASP A 129 -10.84 2.04 -9.86
CA ASP A 129 -10.98 1.77 -11.30
C ASP A 129 -10.10 0.62 -11.77
N ARG A 130 -8.88 0.49 -11.22
CA ARG A 130 -7.93 -0.55 -11.61
C ARG A 130 -8.34 -1.94 -11.16
N TYR A 131 -9.04 -2.03 -10.03
CA TYR A 131 -9.59 -3.28 -9.52
C TYR A 131 -11.03 -3.52 -9.96
N SER A 132 -11.59 -2.66 -10.83
CA SER A 132 -12.99 -2.72 -11.26
C SER A 132 -13.98 -2.73 -10.07
N ILE A 133 -13.60 -2.06 -8.98
CA ILE A 133 -14.44 -1.93 -7.79
C ILE A 133 -15.32 -0.68 -7.99
N PRO A 134 -16.66 -0.83 -8.02
CA PRO A 134 -17.54 0.31 -8.20
C PRO A 134 -17.46 1.24 -6.99
N MET A 135 -17.02 2.48 -7.22
CA MET A 135 -16.98 3.53 -6.21
C MET A 135 -17.93 4.66 -6.64
N ASN A 136 -18.97 4.91 -5.84
CA ASN A 136 -19.91 5.99 -6.10
C ASN A 136 -19.80 7.05 -4.99
N PRO A 137 -19.22 8.23 -5.27
CA PRO A 137 -19.00 9.26 -4.26
C PRO A 137 -20.31 9.92 -3.77
N SER A 138 -21.47 9.59 -4.35
CA SER A 138 -22.74 10.08 -3.80
C SER A 138 -23.06 9.44 -2.45
N TYR A 139 -22.68 8.19 -2.18
CA TYR A 139 -23.00 7.50 -0.92
C TYR A 139 -21.79 6.83 -0.27
N ASN A 140 -20.71 6.57 -1.02
CA ASN A 140 -19.45 6.09 -0.47
C ASN A 140 -18.57 7.30 -0.09
N PRO A 141 -18.22 7.48 1.18
CA PRO A 141 -17.29 8.54 1.56
C PRO A 141 -15.90 8.26 0.97
N ALA A 142 -15.29 9.28 0.38
CA ALA A 142 -13.90 9.23 -0.02
C ALA A 142 -13.03 9.11 1.22
N LEU A 143 -11.97 8.30 1.14
CA LEU A 143 -11.08 8.02 2.28
C LEU A 143 -10.64 9.27 3.02
N PHE A 144 -10.32 10.32 2.26
CA PHE A 144 -9.83 11.59 2.79
C PHE A 144 -10.92 12.58 3.18
N PHE A 145 -12.21 12.34 2.92
CA PHE A 145 -13.26 13.33 3.20
C PHE A 145 -13.83 13.22 4.63
N GLY A 146 -13.59 12.08 5.31
CA GLY A 146 -13.91 11.89 6.73
C GLY A 146 -15.41 11.91 7.08
N GLN A 147 -16.31 11.91 6.08
CA GLN A 147 -17.75 11.88 6.30
C GLN A 147 -18.30 10.46 6.44
N SER A 148 -19.46 10.34 7.06
CA SER A 148 -20.23 9.09 7.08
C SER A 148 -20.94 8.85 5.74
N GLU A 149 -21.53 7.66 5.56
CA GLU A 149 -22.40 7.37 4.40
C GLU A 149 -23.66 8.26 4.33
N ASN A 150 -24.07 8.82 5.48
CA ASN A 150 -25.21 9.72 5.60
C ASN A 150 -24.81 11.17 5.30
N MET A 151 -24.62 11.47 4.02
CA MET A 151 -24.29 12.82 3.53
C MET A 151 -25.53 13.56 3.00
N ASN A 152 -25.64 14.84 3.33
CA ASN A 152 -26.54 15.80 2.66
C ASN A 152 -26.01 16.18 1.27
N PHE A 153 -26.77 16.93 0.48
CA PHE A 153 -26.39 17.27 -0.90
C PHE A 153 -25.03 17.97 -1.03
N LEU A 154 -24.73 18.94 -0.14
CA LEU A 154 -23.47 19.68 -0.19
C LEU A 154 -22.28 18.81 0.21
N GLU A 155 -22.47 17.93 1.18
CA GLU A 155 -21.46 16.94 1.57
C GLU A 155 -21.19 15.95 0.44
N ARG A 156 -22.22 15.47 -0.27
CA ARG A 156 -22.06 14.60 -1.45
C ARG A 156 -21.29 15.31 -2.56
N LEU A 157 -21.56 16.59 -2.79
CA LEU A 157 -20.82 17.40 -3.76
C LEU A 157 -19.35 17.56 -3.34
N GLY A 158 -19.08 17.89 -2.07
CA GLY A 158 -17.72 17.99 -1.55
C GLY A 158 -16.95 16.68 -1.61
N ASN A 159 -17.62 15.56 -1.32
CA ASN A 159 -17.06 14.21 -1.43
C ASN A 159 -16.71 13.87 -2.88
N TRP A 160 -17.61 14.18 -3.81
CA TRP A 160 -17.38 14.01 -5.25
C TRP A 160 -16.17 14.83 -5.72
N ILE A 161 -16.09 16.11 -5.35
CA ILE A 161 -14.94 16.97 -5.68
C ILE A 161 -13.65 16.36 -5.13
N THR A 162 -13.62 16.01 -3.84
CA THR A 162 -12.44 15.43 -3.18
C THR A 162 -11.98 14.16 -3.89
N HIS A 163 -12.89 13.22 -4.14
CA HIS A 163 -12.59 11.96 -4.82
C HIS A 163 -11.95 12.18 -6.21
N HIS A 164 -12.54 13.05 -7.03
CA HIS A 164 -12.05 13.29 -8.39
C HIS A 164 -10.76 14.10 -8.40
N SER A 165 -10.62 15.11 -7.54
CA SER A 165 -9.40 15.89 -7.41
C SER A 165 -8.22 15.00 -7.05
N PHE A 166 -8.38 14.07 -6.11
CA PHE A 166 -7.26 13.22 -5.65
C PHE A 166 -6.89 12.18 -6.70
N ASN A 167 -7.88 11.64 -7.41
CA ASN A 167 -7.65 10.79 -8.57
C ASN A 167 -6.88 11.50 -9.69
N ILE A 168 -7.16 12.78 -9.94
CA ILE A 168 -6.45 13.58 -10.95
C ILE A 168 -5.03 13.90 -10.46
N MET A 169 -4.86 14.29 -9.19
CA MET A 169 -3.55 14.66 -8.65
C MET A 169 -2.57 13.48 -8.53
N TYR A 170 -3.06 12.26 -8.36
CA TYR A 170 -2.20 11.07 -8.27
C TYR A 170 -1.69 10.58 -9.65
N LYS A 171 -2.36 10.94 -10.74
CA LYS A 171 -1.94 10.59 -12.10
C LYS A 171 -0.75 11.43 -12.56
#